data_AF-A0A2S6T2Q6-F1
#
_entry.id   AF-A0A2S6T2Q6-F1
#
_cell.length_a   1.000
_cell.length_b   1.000
_cell.length_c   1.000
_cell.angle_alpha   90.00
_cell.angle_beta   90.00
_cell.angle_gamma   90.00
#
_symmetry.space_group_name_H-M   'P 1'
#
loop_
_entity.id
_entity.type
_entity.pdbx_description
1 polymer ?
#
loop_
_entity_poly.entity_id
_entity_poly.type
_entity_poly.pdbx_seq_one_letter_code
_entity_poly.pdbx_strand_id
1 'polypeptide(L)'
;MVKLIYLILFTINLPLFIVQAEELNKQERVYFNFIDLNNDKFISFDEINKSLQLIFQLVDENLDGKISQEEIIELKSIIESLS
;
A
#
# COMPACT_ATOMS: atom_id res chain seq x y z
N MET A 1 17.58 -32.40 -33.65
CA MET A 1 16.61 -32.95 -32.67
C MET A 1 17.19 -33.09 -31.26
N VAL A 2 18.47 -33.48 -31.09
CA VAL A 2 19.11 -33.61 -29.76
C VAL A 2 19.28 -32.30 -28.97
N LYS A 3 19.54 -31.15 -29.63
CA LYS A 3 19.64 -29.85 -28.95
C LYS A 3 18.34 -29.39 -28.27
N LEU A 4 17.19 -29.84 -28.77
CA LEU A 4 15.88 -29.52 -28.21
C LEU A 4 15.61 -30.31 -26.91
N ILE A 5 16.13 -31.54 -26.83
CA ILE A 5 16.04 -32.40 -25.63
C ILE A 5 16.86 -31.81 -24.47
N TYR A 6 18.06 -31.27 -24.74
CA TYR A 6 18.86 -30.61 -23.71
C TYR A 6 18.22 -29.33 -23.15
N LEU A 7 17.49 -28.58 -23.98
CA LEU A 7 16.77 -27.37 -23.57
C LEU A 7 15.60 -27.70 -22.62
N ILE A 8 14.88 -28.79 -22.90
CA ILE A 8 13.79 -29.30 -22.05
C ILE A 8 14.35 -29.86 -20.73
N LEU A 9 15.46 -30.60 -20.77
CA LEU A 9 16.13 -31.11 -19.56
C LEU A 9 16.68 -29.99 -18.65
N PHE A 10 17.11 -28.87 -19.23
CA PHE A 10 17.60 -27.69 -18.50
C PHE A 10 16.48 -26.98 -17.74
N THR A 11 15.27 -26.92 -18.30
CA THR A 11 14.11 -26.30 -17.63
C THR A 11 13.52 -27.16 -16.51
N ILE A 12 13.68 -28.49 -16.57
CA ILE A 12 13.15 -29.42 -15.55
C ILE A 12 14.01 -29.42 -14.27
N ASN A 13 15.30 -29.06 -14.38
CA ASN A 13 16.24 -29.03 -13.26
C ASN A 13 16.43 -27.65 -12.63
N LEU A 14 15.70 -26.62 -13.09
CA LEU A 14 15.69 -25.35 -12.39
C LEU A 14 14.86 -25.57 -11.11
N PRO A 15 15.45 -25.48 -9.90
CA PRO A 15 14.63 -25.47 -8.70
C PRO A 15 13.69 -24.29 -8.88
N LEU A 16 12.41 -24.61 -9.00
CA LEU A 16 11.33 -23.65 -8.89
C LEU A 16 11.49 -23.07 -7.50
N PHE A 17 12.29 -22.01 -7.38
CA PHE A 17 12.34 -21.17 -6.20
C PHE A 17 10.92 -20.63 -6.12
N ILE A 18 10.11 -21.32 -5.32
CA ILE A 18 8.84 -20.80 -4.85
C ILE A 18 9.28 -19.59 -4.05
N VAL A 19 9.23 -18.42 -4.70
CA VAL A 19 9.27 -17.15 -4.01
C VAL A 19 8.08 -17.22 -3.08
N GLN A 20 8.36 -17.49 -1.81
CA GLN A 20 7.39 -17.36 -0.75
C GLN A 20 7.10 -15.85 -0.71
N ALA A 21 6.10 -15.40 -1.48
CA ALA A 21 5.64 -14.03 -1.40
C ALA A 21 5.11 -13.86 0.01
N GLU A 22 5.76 -13.01 0.81
CA GLU A 22 5.20 -12.61 2.08
C GLU A 22 3.84 -11.97 1.81
N GLU A 23 2.79 -12.60 2.33
CA GLU A 23 1.45 -12.03 2.27
C GLU A 23 1.34 -10.90 3.28
N LEU A 24 0.75 -9.78 2.84
CA LEU A 24 0.41 -8.69 3.74
C LEU A 24 -0.53 -9.20 4.83
N ASN A 25 -0.21 -8.86 6.08
CA ASN A 25 -1.09 -9.07 7.20
C ASN A 25 -2.37 -8.21 7.07
N LYS A 26 -3.35 -8.43 7.96
CA LYS A 26 -4.65 -7.74 7.86
C LYS A 26 -4.52 -6.22 7.91
N GLN A 27 -3.64 -5.66 8.74
CA GLN A 27 -3.45 -4.22 8.88
C GLN A 27 -2.73 -3.64 7.65
N GLU A 28 -1.66 -4.30 7.20
CA GLU A 28 -0.93 -3.91 6.00
C GLU A 28 -1.84 -3.88 4.77
N ARG A 29 -2.75 -4.85 4.65
CA ARG A 29 -3.73 -4.90 3.55
C ARG A 29 -4.72 -3.74 3.59
N VAL A 30 -5.14 -3.31 4.78
CA VAL A 30 -5.99 -2.12 4.94
C VAL A 30 -5.23 -0.87 4.52
N TYR A 31 -3.99 -0.68 4.97
CA TYR A 31 -3.18 0.47 4.57
C TYR A 31 -2.89 0.48 3.07
N PHE A 32 -2.58 -0.68 2.50
CA PHE A 32 -2.33 -0.83 1.08
C PHE A 32 -3.56 -0.43 0.27
N ASN A 33 -4.72 -1.00 0.59
CA ASN A 33 -5.98 -0.71 -0.11
C ASN A 33 -6.46 0.73 0.08
N PHE A 34 -6.04 1.40 1.16
CA PHE A 34 -6.34 2.81 1.36
C PHE A 34 -5.58 3.70 0.37
N ILE A 35 -4.36 3.29 -0.01
CA ILE A 35 -3.49 4.06 -0.91
C ILE A 35 -3.68 3.65 -2.38
N ASP A 36 -3.90 2.37 -2.65
CA ASP A 36 -4.16 1.82 -4.00
C ASP A 36 -5.56 2.23 -4.50
N LEU A 37 -5.66 3.47 -5.00
CA LEU A 37 -6.93 4.07 -5.39
C LEU A 37 -7.51 3.42 -6.66
N ASN A 38 -6.65 2.94 -7.55
CA ASN A 38 -7.08 2.32 -8.80
C ASN A 38 -7.26 0.78 -8.70
N ASN A 39 -6.88 0.17 -7.56
CA ASN A 39 -6.93 -1.26 -7.26
C ASN A 39 -6.09 -2.13 -8.21
N ASP A 40 -4.99 -1.61 -8.73
CA ASP A 40 -4.10 -2.35 -9.64
C ASP A 40 -3.04 -3.18 -8.90
N LYS A 41 -3.04 -3.14 -7.56
CA LYS A 41 -2.07 -3.79 -6.67
C LYS A 41 -0.66 -3.21 -6.74
N PHE A 42 -0.52 -2.00 -7.26
CA PHE A 42 0.66 -1.19 -7.16
C PHE A 42 0.30 0.15 -6.51
N ILE A 43 1.29 0.81 -5.96
CA ILE A 43 1.12 2.16 -5.43
C ILE A 43 1.96 3.08 -6.30
N SER A 44 1.29 3.92 -7.07
CA SER A 44 1.91 4.97 -7.84
C SER A 44 2.19 6.21 -6.99
N PHE A 45 3.11 7.06 -7.44
CA PHE A 45 3.40 8.34 -6.78
C PHE A 45 2.17 9.26 -6.75
N ASP A 46 1.35 9.23 -7.81
CA ASP A 46 0.13 10.04 -7.89
C ASP A 46 -0.92 9.59 -6.85
N GLU A 47 -1.00 8.29 -6.59
CA GLU A 47 -1.89 7.74 -5.56
C GLU A 47 -1.46 8.12 -4.15
N ILE A 48 -0.15 8.14 -3.88
CA ILE A 48 0.38 8.68 -2.62
C ILE A 48 -0.02 10.14 -2.47
N ASN A 49 0.19 10.98 -3.50
CA ASN A 49 -0.14 12.40 -3.41
C ASN A 49 -1.64 12.64 -3.18
N LYS A 50 -2.50 11.90 -3.89
CA LYS A 50 -3.96 12.00 -3.72
C LYS A 50 -4.38 11.54 -2.32
N SER A 51 -3.82 10.43 -1.85
CA SER A 51 -4.12 9.91 -0.51
C SER A 51 -3.69 10.88 0.58
N LEU A 52 -2.51 11.50 0.44
CA LEU A 52 -2.04 12.53 1.36
C LEU A 52 -2.92 13.79 1.32
N GLN A 53 -3.39 14.21 0.13
CA GLN A 53 -4.33 15.33 0.02
C GLN A 53 -5.65 15.05 0.73
N LEU A 54 -6.21 13.85 0.58
CA LEU A 54 -7.43 13.45 1.28
C LEU A 54 -7.23 13.45 2.80
N ILE A 55 -6.11 12.88 3.28
CA ILE A 55 -5.79 12.92 4.71
C ILE A 55 -5.65 14.37 5.19
N PHE A 56 -4.94 15.20 4.43
CA PHE A 56 -4.74 16.60 4.78
C PHE A 56 -6.08 17.34 4.93
N GLN A 57 -7.00 17.17 3.97
CA GLN A 57 -8.33 17.78 4.02
C GLN A 57 -9.21 17.26 5.17
N LEU A 58 -8.95 16.05 5.67
CA LEU A 58 -9.65 15.51 6.84
C LEU A 58 -9.10 16.06 8.16
N VAL A 59 -7.85 16.52 8.19
CA VAL A 59 -7.16 16.99 9.40
C VAL A 59 -7.20 18.52 9.50
N ASP A 60 -7.08 19.22 8.37
CA ASP A 60 -7.22 20.68 8.25
C ASP A 60 -8.72 21.04 8.33
N GLU A 61 -9.27 21.04 9.55
CA GLU A 61 -10.69 21.30 9.79
C GLU A 61 -11.07 22.74 9.46
N ASN A 62 -10.14 23.68 9.68
CA ASN A 62 -10.39 25.11 9.48
C ASN A 62 -10.15 25.56 8.01
N LEU A 63 -9.61 24.67 7.17
CA LEU A 63 -9.32 24.87 5.75
C LEU A 63 -8.37 26.04 5.47
N ASP A 64 -7.43 26.30 6.39
CA ASP A 64 -6.43 27.36 6.25
C ASP A 64 -5.20 26.93 5.43
N GLY A 65 -5.17 25.67 5.02
CA GLY A 65 -4.09 25.08 4.23
C GLY A 65 -2.88 24.71 5.07
N LYS A 66 -3.03 24.60 6.39
CA LYS A 66 -2.02 24.10 7.34
C LYS A 66 -2.68 23.17 8.34
N ILE A 67 -1.85 22.41 9.05
CA ILE A 67 -2.31 21.62 10.19
C ILE A 67 -1.65 22.21 11.42
N SER A 68 -2.47 22.75 12.31
CA SER A 68 -2.10 23.29 13.61
C SER A 68 -1.89 22.17 14.64
N GLN A 69 -1.30 22.50 15.80
CA GLN A 69 -1.15 21.53 16.87
C GLN A 69 -2.50 21.18 17.50
N GLU A 70 -3.37 22.18 17.57
CA GLU A 70 -4.72 22.09 18.10
C GLU A 70 -5.55 21.08 17.30
N GLU A 71 -5.54 21.14 15.96
CA GLU A 71 -6.25 20.19 15.09
C GLU A 71 -5.78 18.74 15.31
N ILE A 72 -4.48 18.52 15.56
CA ILE A 72 -3.97 17.18 15.88
C ILE A 72 -4.47 16.69 17.25
N ILE A 73 -4.55 17.57 18.24
CA ILE A 73 -5.06 17.24 19.58
C ILE A 73 -6.55 16.90 19.51
N GLU A 74 -7.33 17.68 18.76
CA GLU A 74 -8.75 17.45 18.55
C GLU A 74 -9.00 16.12 17.82
N LEU A 75 -8.29 15.87 16.73
CA LEU A 75 -8.34 14.61 16.00
C LEU A 75 -8.02 13.41 16.91
N LYS A 76 -6.98 13.51 17.73
CA LYS A 76 -6.63 12.46 18.70
C LYS A 76 -7.77 12.22 19.68
N SER A 77 -8.37 13.27 20.24
CA SER A 77 -9.49 13.17 21.17
C SER A 77 -10.70 12.49 20.52
N ILE A 78 -10.99 12.80 19.25
CA ILE A 78 -12.08 12.17 18.50
C ILE A 78 -11.80 10.67 18.35
N ILE A 79 -10.60 10.29 17.91
CA ILE A 79 -10.22 8.87 17.74
C ILE A 79 -10.34 8.09 19.05
N GLU A 80 -9.84 8.64 20.16
CA GLU A 80 -9.94 8.03 21.49
C GLU A 80 -11.40 7.90 21.98
N SER A 81 -12.29 8.80 21.57
CA SER A 81 -13.72 8.70 21.90
C SER A 81 -14.47 7.63 21.10
N LEU A 82 -13.92 7.22 19.96
CA LEU A 82 -14.50 6.22 19.06
C LEU A 82 -13.97 4.79 19.30
N SER A 83 -12.92 4.64 20.11
CA SER A 83 -12.32 3.35 20.50
C SER A 83 -12.99 2.74 21.73
#